data_AF-A0A2N3GH60-F1
#
_entry.id   AF-A0A2N3GH60-F1
#
_cell.length_a   1.000
_cell.length_b   1.000
_cell.length_c   1.000
_cell.angle_alpha   90.00
_cell.angle_beta   90.00
_cell.angle_gamma   90.00
#
_symmetry.space_group_name_H-M   'P 1'
#
loop_
_entity.id
_entity.type
_entity.pdbx_description
1 polymer ?
#
loop_
_entity_poly.entity_id
_entity_poly.type
_entity_poly.pdbx_seq_one_letter_code
_entity_poly.pdbx_strand_id
1 'polypeptide(L)'
;MSSPLRWLPLLVVVASLVGCQSAPHGEVDPLTSTASPTGTFSPAPVVTELPANRVTLSWTLLGMSADGRRLFITYGVGDGCADYEGHVYVQQTSDYVAIASAPTGSGAVFGSPGGTCPAMLKTADGYVDLAEPLGTRKLIHLDQNAG
;
A
#
# COMPACT_ATOMS: atom_id res chain seq x y z
N MET A 1 4.76 71.78 -1.91
CA MET A 1 3.79 70.68 -1.71
C MET A 1 3.51 70.03 -3.06
N SER A 2 3.74 68.72 -3.11
CA SER A 2 3.23 67.67 -4.00
C SER A 2 3.21 67.83 -5.53
N SER A 3 3.96 66.91 -6.14
CA SER A 3 4.19 66.58 -7.54
C SER A 3 2.96 66.20 -8.39
N PRO A 4 3.08 66.25 -9.73
CA PRO A 4 2.05 65.88 -10.70
C PRO A 4 2.07 64.39 -11.06
N LEU A 5 0.93 63.80 -11.41
CA LEU A 5 0.83 62.47 -12.04
C LEU A 5 0.56 62.61 -13.54
N ARG A 6 1.58 62.27 -14.33
CA ARG A 6 1.52 62.09 -15.77
C ARG A 6 1.29 60.61 -16.12
N TRP A 7 0.38 60.40 -17.07
CA TRP A 7 0.43 59.47 -18.20
C TRP A 7 1.30 58.20 -18.07
N LEU A 8 0.63 57.03 -18.04
CA LEU A 8 1.19 55.72 -18.38
C LEU A 8 1.02 55.50 -19.89
N PRO A 9 2.08 54.99 -20.55
CA PRO A 9 1.94 53.65 -21.10
C PRO A 9 3.23 52.85 -20.90
N LEU A 10 3.13 51.54 -20.64
CA LEU A 10 4.24 50.65 -20.93
C LEU A 10 3.73 49.30 -21.43
N LEU A 11 4.06 49.05 -22.71
CA LEU A 11 3.99 47.78 -23.38
C LEU A 11 4.73 46.69 -22.58
N VAL A 12 4.09 45.53 -22.43
CA VAL A 12 4.76 44.30 -22.03
C VAL A 12 5.26 43.61 -23.29
N VAL A 13 6.58 43.61 -23.51
CA VAL A 13 7.23 42.78 -24.53
C VAL A 13 7.69 41.50 -23.84
N VAL A 14 7.01 40.39 -24.13
CA VAL A 14 7.39 39.05 -23.67
C VAL A 14 8.52 38.57 -24.57
N ALA A 15 9.73 38.46 -24.03
CA ALA A 15 10.88 37.87 -24.70
C ALA A 15 10.69 36.35 -24.81
N SER A 16 10.58 35.85 -26.04
CA SER A 16 10.54 34.43 -26.37
C SER A 16 11.90 33.78 -26.11
N LEU A 17 11.96 32.90 -25.11
CA LEU A 17 13.08 31.98 -24.94
C LEU A 17 12.88 30.78 -25.87
N VAL A 18 13.81 30.65 -26.81
CA VAL A 18 13.98 29.53 -27.72
C VAL A 18 14.16 28.24 -26.92
N GLY A 19 13.29 27.26 -27.17
CA GLY A 19 13.29 25.98 -26.50
C GLY A 19 14.48 25.09 -26.90
N CYS A 20 15.19 24.57 -25.90
CA CYS A 20 15.85 23.29 -26.03
C CYS A 20 14.78 22.20 -25.90
N GLN A 21 14.35 21.65 -27.04
CA GLN A 21 13.58 20.41 -27.09
C GLN A 21 14.52 19.24 -26.78
N SER A 22 14.63 18.90 -25.50
CA SER A 22 14.97 17.55 -25.08
C SER A 22 13.68 16.89 -24.65
N ALA A 23 13.16 15.97 -25.47
CA ALA A 23 12.08 15.08 -25.03
C ALA A 23 12.58 14.31 -23.81
N PRO A 24 11.95 14.40 -22.63
CA PRO A 24 12.10 13.33 -21.67
C PRO A 24 11.19 12.22 -22.17
N HIS A 25 11.82 11.14 -22.67
CA HIS A 25 11.25 9.83 -22.54
C HIS A 25 10.68 9.74 -21.12
N GLY A 26 9.36 9.58 -21.02
CA GLY A 26 8.66 9.41 -19.76
C GLY A 26 9.04 8.08 -19.14
N GLU A 27 10.27 7.99 -18.66
CA GLU A 27 10.62 7.08 -17.60
C GLU A 27 9.97 7.68 -16.36
N VAL A 28 8.73 7.25 -16.11
CA VAL A 28 8.07 7.49 -14.83
C VAL A 28 8.96 6.80 -13.81
N ASP A 29 9.74 7.59 -13.08
CA ASP A 29 10.42 7.09 -11.89
C ASP A 29 9.33 6.43 -11.03
N PRO A 30 9.39 5.12 -10.77
CA PRO A 30 8.37 4.42 -10.00
C PRO A 30 8.20 5.02 -8.60
N LEU A 31 9.18 5.80 -8.12
CA LEU A 31 9.14 6.55 -6.86
C LEU A 31 8.38 7.87 -6.95
N THR A 32 8.10 8.38 -8.17
CA THR A 32 7.33 9.60 -8.42
C THR A 32 5.93 9.34 -8.97
N SER A 33 5.52 8.07 -9.06
CA SER A 33 4.15 7.73 -9.44
C SER A 33 3.17 8.27 -8.41
N THR A 34 2.58 9.42 -8.74
CA THR A 34 1.50 10.08 -8.02
C THR A 34 0.13 9.59 -8.48
N ALA A 35 0.10 8.61 -9.38
CA ALA A 35 -1.13 7.94 -9.77
C ALA A 35 -1.71 7.26 -8.53
N SER A 36 -2.78 7.85 -8.00
CA SER A 36 -3.60 7.19 -6.99
C SER A 36 -4.02 5.85 -7.59
N PRO A 37 -3.77 4.72 -6.91
CA PRO A 37 -4.16 3.43 -7.43
C PRO A 37 -5.67 3.49 -7.68
N THR A 38 -6.07 3.37 -8.95
CA THR A 38 -7.44 3.56 -9.39
C THR A 38 -8.19 2.28 -9.06
N GLY A 39 -8.75 2.24 -7.87
CA GLY A 39 -9.59 1.15 -7.38
C GLY A 39 -10.20 1.55 -6.06
N THR A 40 -11.50 1.31 -5.88
CA THR A 40 -12.11 1.35 -4.55
C THR A 40 -11.63 0.10 -3.82
N PHE A 41 -10.46 0.17 -3.20
CA PHE A 41 -9.94 -0.91 -2.37
C PHE A 41 -10.79 -0.94 -1.10
N SER A 42 -11.62 -1.98 -0.96
CA SER A 42 -12.32 -2.20 0.30
C SER A 42 -11.26 -2.39 1.39
N PRO A 43 -11.40 -1.75 2.57
CA PRO A 43 -10.45 -1.96 3.66
C PRO A 43 -10.32 -3.44 3.97
N ALA A 44 -9.09 -3.93 4.15
CA ALA A 44 -8.89 -5.28 4.60
C ALA A 44 -9.49 -5.43 6.01
N PRO A 45 -10.18 -6.54 6.33
CA PRO A 45 -10.60 -6.78 7.70
C PRO A 45 -9.35 -6.98 8.57
N VAL A 46 -9.09 -6.02 9.45
CA VAL A 46 -7.93 -6.02 10.35
C VAL A 46 -8.28 -6.67 11.68
N VAL A 47 -7.44 -7.60 12.14
CA VAL A 47 -7.52 -8.25 13.46
C VAL A 47 -6.20 -8.00 14.21
N THR A 48 -6.25 -7.84 15.53
CA THR A 48 -5.09 -7.42 16.32
C THR A 48 -4.10 -8.54 16.65
N GLU A 49 -4.54 -9.80 16.64
CA GLU A 49 -3.72 -10.94 17.03
C GLU A 49 -3.91 -12.12 16.09
N LEU A 50 -2.80 -12.68 15.62
CA LEU A 50 -2.79 -13.88 14.80
C LEU A 50 -2.90 -15.12 15.72
N PRO A 51 -3.95 -15.95 15.60
CA PRO A 51 -4.05 -17.19 16.37
C PRO A 51 -2.86 -18.11 16.11
N ALA A 52 -2.34 -18.79 17.14
CA ALA A 52 -1.08 -19.57 17.10
C ALA A 52 -1.03 -20.76 16.12
N ASN A 53 -2.15 -21.11 15.48
CA ASN A 53 -2.29 -22.25 14.59
C ASN A 53 -2.66 -21.84 13.16
N ARG A 54 -2.23 -20.65 12.72
CA ARG A 54 -2.61 -20.05 11.45
C ARG A 54 -1.41 -19.94 10.51
N VAL A 55 -1.53 -20.58 9.36
CA VAL A 55 -0.57 -20.40 8.28
C VAL A 55 -0.64 -18.96 7.78
N THR A 56 0.50 -18.29 7.76
CA THR A 56 0.64 -16.94 7.23
C THR A 56 0.81 -17.00 5.71
N LEU A 57 -0.06 -16.30 5.00
CA LEU A 57 0.04 -16.06 3.58
C LEU A 57 1.02 -14.92 3.27
N SER A 58 1.52 -14.93 2.04
CA SER A 58 2.33 -13.82 1.54
C SER A 58 1.52 -12.51 1.50
N TRP A 59 2.22 -11.42 1.76
CA TRP A 59 1.73 -10.07 1.53
C TRP A 59 2.89 -9.22 1.00
N THR A 60 2.60 -8.05 0.46
CA THR A 60 3.62 -7.11 -0.02
C THR A 60 3.16 -5.69 0.22
N LEU A 61 4.06 -4.84 0.71
CA LEU A 61 3.83 -3.41 0.82
C LEU A 61 3.87 -2.79 -0.58
N LEU A 62 2.76 -2.19 -1.00
CA LEU A 62 2.63 -1.46 -2.25
C LEU A 62 2.93 0.03 -2.07
N GLY A 63 2.62 0.57 -0.89
CA GLY A 63 2.87 1.98 -0.61
C GLY A 63 2.49 2.38 0.81
N MET A 64 2.72 3.66 1.13
CA MET A 64 2.43 4.24 2.43
C MET A 64 1.99 5.70 2.25
N SER A 65 1.02 6.14 3.05
CA SER A 65 0.59 7.53 3.08
C SER A 65 1.72 8.46 3.55
N ALA A 66 1.64 9.73 3.16
CA ALA A 66 2.66 10.72 3.51
C ALA A 66 2.82 10.94 5.03
N ASP A 67 1.76 10.74 5.81
CA ASP A 67 1.79 10.80 7.27
C ASP A 67 2.30 9.50 7.92
N GLY A 68 2.59 8.47 7.12
CA GLY A 68 3.06 7.17 7.56
C GLY A 68 2.03 6.35 8.34
N ARG A 69 0.75 6.74 8.38
CA ARG A 69 -0.28 6.06 9.19
C ARG A 69 -1.09 5.05 8.41
N ARG A 70 -1.09 5.10 7.08
CA ARG A 70 -1.81 4.14 6.23
C ARG A 70 -0.84 3.41 5.34
N LEU A 71 -0.83 2.08 5.45
CA LEU A 71 -0.08 1.19 4.57
C LEU A 71 -1.02 0.66 3.50
N PHE A 72 -0.57 0.65 2.25
CA PHE A 72 -1.26 0.00 1.14
C PHE A 72 -0.56 -1.32 0.85
N ILE A 73 -1.27 -2.43 0.95
CA ILE A 73 -0.71 -3.77 0.83
C ILE A 73 -1.51 -4.62 -0.16
N THR A 74 -0.82 -5.55 -0.81
CA THR A 74 -1.44 -6.73 -1.43
C THR A 74 -1.23 -7.93 -0.53
N TYR A 75 -2.22 -8.80 -0.38
CA TYR A 75 -2.19 -9.92 0.55
C TYR A 75 -2.97 -11.12 0.01
N GLY A 76 -2.48 -12.33 0.32
CA GLY A 76 -3.21 -13.55 0.01
C GLY A 76 -4.49 -13.65 0.84
N VAL A 77 -5.60 -14.09 0.24
CA VAL A 77 -6.89 -14.28 0.92
C VAL A 77 -7.36 -15.72 0.97
N GLY A 78 -6.72 -16.62 0.22
CA GLY A 78 -7.06 -18.04 0.19
C GLY A 78 -6.47 -18.73 -1.05
N ASP A 79 -6.78 -20.01 -1.26
CA ASP A 79 -6.20 -20.84 -2.33
C ASP A 79 -7.19 -21.20 -3.45
N GLY A 80 -8.37 -20.58 -3.49
CA GLY A 80 -9.39 -20.83 -4.51
C GLY A 80 -10.08 -22.19 -4.42
N CYS A 81 -9.67 -23.05 -3.49
CA CYS A 81 -10.25 -24.36 -3.23
C CYS A 81 -11.41 -24.31 -2.23
N ALA A 82 -11.43 -23.29 -1.39
CA ALA A 82 -12.52 -22.99 -0.49
C ALA A 82 -12.75 -21.48 -0.40
N ASP A 83 -13.99 -21.12 -0.09
CA ASP A 83 -14.39 -19.74 0.17
C ASP A 83 -13.95 -19.34 1.58
N TYR A 84 -12.63 -19.15 1.72
CA TYR A 84 -12.06 -18.51 2.90
C TYR A 84 -12.02 -17.00 2.69
N GLU A 85 -12.34 -16.24 3.73
CA GLU A 85 -12.06 -14.81 3.76
C GLU A 85 -10.64 -14.59 4.28
N GLY A 86 -9.84 -13.77 3.60
CA GLY A 86 -8.51 -13.41 4.07
C GLY A 86 -8.58 -12.30 5.11
N HIS A 87 -7.94 -12.49 6.25
CA HIS A 87 -7.80 -11.46 7.27
C HIS A 87 -6.36 -10.98 7.38
N VAL A 88 -6.21 -9.68 7.60
CA VAL A 88 -4.92 -9.07 7.88
C VAL A 88 -4.78 -8.92 9.38
N TYR A 89 -3.69 -9.43 9.93
CA TYR A 89 -3.37 -9.38 11.35
C TYR A 89 -2.27 -8.36 11.57
N VAL A 90 -2.47 -7.45 12.52
CA VAL A 90 -1.55 -6.32 12.75
C VAL A 90 -1.21 -6.21 14.23
N GLN A 91 0.06 -6.46 14.55
CA GLN A 91 0.63 -6.24 15.87
C GLN A 91 1.47 -4.97 15.86
N GLN A 92 1.22 -4.06 16.80
CA GLN A 92 1.91 -2.77 16.88
C GLN A 92 2.58 -2.62 18.24
N THR A 93 3.83 -2.17 18.23
CA THR A 93 4.59 -1.78 19.42
C THR A 93 5.26 -0.42 19.17
N SER A 94 6.01 0.07 20.15
CA SER A 94 6.84 1.27 19.99
C SER A 94 7.95 1.09 18.95
N ASP A 95 8.38 -0.15 18.69
CA ASP A 95 9.60 -0.44 17.93
C ASP A 95 9.31 -1.05 16.56
N TYR A 96 8.15 -1.71 16.41
CA TYR A 96 7.78 -2.38 15.18
C TYR A 96 6.27 -2.43 14.95
N VAL A 97 5.92 -2.60 13.67
CA VAL A 97 4.61 -3.03 13.18
C VAL A 97 4.84 -4.35 12.47
N ALA A 98 4.13 -5.38 12.90
CA ALA A 98 4.22 -6.69 12.28
C ALA A 98 2.87 -7.05 11.65
N ILE A 99 2.91 -7.50 10.39
CA ILE A 99 1.73 -7.82 9.60
C ILE A 99 1.79 -9.28 9.18
N ALA A 100 0.65 -9.95 9.30
CA ALA A 100 0.40 -11.25 8.69
C ALA A 100 -0.89 -11.19 7.87
N SER A 101 -1.00 -12.04 6.86
CA SER A 101 -2.29 -12.39 6.29
C SER A 101 -2.58 -13.85 6.59
N ALA A 102 -3.82 -14.20 6.94
CA ALA A 102 -4.22 -15.59 7.05
C ALA A 102 -5.70 -15.78 6.67
N PRO A 103 -6.06 -16.93 6.09
CA PRO A 103 -7.45 -17.27 5.81
C PRO A 103 -8.24 -17.49 7.11
N THR A 104 -9.51 -17.08 7.13
CA THR A 104 -10.46 -17.47 8.17
C THR A 104 -11.15 -18.79 7.82
N GLY A 105 -11.22 -19.65 8.83
CA GLY A 105 -11.75 -21.01 8.71
C GLY A 105 -10.86 -22.02 9.40
N SER A 106 -11.43 -22.85 10.27
CA SER A 106 -10.72 -23.86 11.07
C SER A 106 -10.08 -25.00 10.26
N GLY A 107 -10.27 -25.02 8.94
CA GLY A 107 -9.75 -26.04 8.03
C GLY A 107 -8.85 -25.50 6.91
N ALA A 108 -8.38 -24.26 7.00
CA ALA A 108 -7.43 -23.69 6.03
C ALA A 108 -6.02 -24.26 6.24
N VAL A 109 -5.90 -25.58 6.09
CA VAL A 109 -4.63 -26.26 5.89
C VAL A 109 -4.40 -26.20 4.39
N PHE A 110 -3.50 -25.32 3.96
CA PHE A 110 -3.02 -25.32 2.57
C PHE A 110 -2.52 -26.72 2.24
N GLY A 111 -3.13 -27.36 1.24
CA GLY A 111 -2.77 -28.71 0.82
C GLY A 111 -3.49 -29.84 1.56
N SER A 112 -4.83 -29.81 1.61
CA SER A 112 -5.59 -31.01 1.98
C SER A 112 -5.15 -32.20 1.11
N PRO A 113 -4.61 -33.29 1.70
CA PRO A 113 -4.03 -34.40 0.96
C PRO A 113 -5.16 -35.24 0.36
N GLY A 114 -5.61 -34.89 -0.85
CA GLY A 114 -6.57 -35.73 -1.60
C GLY A 114 -7.47 -35.01 -2.60
N GLY A 115 -7.51 -33.67 -2.62
CA GLY A 115 -8.33 -32.93 -3.57
C GLY A 115 -7.55 -32.52 -4.83
N THR A 116 -8.03 -32.86 -6.02
CA THR A 116 -7.60 -32.26 -7.31
C THR A 116 -8.12 -30.84 -7.44
N CYS A 117 -7.81 -29.99 -6.46
CA CYS A 117 -8.03 -28.57 -6.59
C CYS A 117 -6.79 -27.96 -7.24
N PRO A 118 -6.90 -27.35 -8.44
CA PRO A 118 -5.87 -26.48 -8.95
C PRO A 118 -5.87 -25.20 -8.09
N ALA A 119 -5.18 -25.27 -6.94
CA ALA A 119 -5.06 -24.17 -6.00
C ALA A 119 -4.36 -22.98 -6.68
N MET A 120 -5.09 -21.91 -6.96
CA MET A 120 -4.49 -20.63 -7.31
C MET A 120 -4.63 -19.72 -6.10
N LEU A 121 -3.49 -19.21 -5.62
CA LEU A 121 -3.49 -18.22 -4.56
C LEU A 121 -4.34 -17.02 -5.00
N LYS A 122 -5.43 -16.77 -4.28
CA LYS A 122 -6.23 -15.55 -4.44
C LYS A 122 -5.55 -14.45 -3.65
N THR A 123 -5.38 -13.29 -4.27
CA THR A 123 -4.85 -12.08 -3.63
C THR A 123 -5.89 -10.98 -3.64
N ALA A 124 -5.79 -10.07 -2.68
CA ALA A 124 -6.56 -8.85 -2.60
C ALA A 124 -5.64 -7.69 -2.22
N ASP A 125 -6.09 -6.48 -2.51
CA ASP A 125 -5.40 -5.25 -2.13
C ASP A 125 -6.23 -4.51 -1.10
N GLY A 126 -5.56 -3.88 -0.13
CA GLY A 126 -6.25 -3.18 0.95
C GLY A 126 -5.34 -2.25 1.74
N TYR A 127 -5.95 -1.55 2.68
CA TYR A 127 -5.26 -0.61 3.56
C TYR A 127 -5.16 -1.15 4.98
N VAL A 128 -4.04 -0.83 5.65
CA VAL A 128 -3.85 -1.02 7.09
C VAL A 128 -3.63 0.35 7.72
N ASP A 129 -4.52 0.74 8.62
CA ASP A 129 -4.38 1.97 9.41
C ASP A 129 -3.63 1.68 10.73
N LEU A 130 -2.53 2.40 10.94
CA LEU A 130 -1.68 2.31 12.11
C LEU A 130 -2.14 3.29 13.19
N ALA A 131 -1.97 2.90 14.46
CA ALA A 131 -2.29 3.77 15.58
C ALA A 131 -1.36 5.00 15.63
N GLU A 132 -0.11 4.82 15.23
CA GLU A 132 0.92 5.85 15.13
C GLU A 132 1.59 5.79 13.74
N PRO A 133 2.26 6.85 13.26
CA PRO A 133 3.06 6.82 12.03
C PRO A 133 4.13 5.73 12.06
N LEU A 134 4.37 4.99 10.96
CA LEU A 134 5.42 3.97 10.91
C LEU A 134 6.78 4.56 11.32
N GLY A 135 7.14 5.73 10.79
CA GLY A 135 8.32 6.48 11.22
C GLY A 135 9.60 5.64 11.13
N THR A 136 10.30 5.50 12.25
CA THR A 136 11.52 4.67 12.37
C THR A 136 11.24 3.24 12.80
N ARG A 137 9.97 2.87 13.02
CA ARG A 137 9.58 1.52 13.45
C ARG A 137 9.78 0.54 12.30
N LYS A 138 10.16 -0.69 12.65
CA LYS A 138 10.36 -1.76 11.67
C LYS A 138 9.02 -2.25 11.15
N LEU A 139 8.89 -2.46 9.86
CA LEU A 139 7.78 -3.21 9.28
C LEU A 139 8.23 -4.65 9.06
N ILE A 140 7.55 -5.60 9.69
CA ILE A 140 8.00 -7.00 9.76
C ILE A 140 6.89 -7.92 9.24
N HIS A 141 7.29 -8.95 8.47
CA HIS A 141 6.43 -10.10 8.20
C HIS A 141 6.33 -10.96 9.46
N LEU A 142 5.13 -11.08 10.02
CA LEU A 142 4.84 -12.14 10.97
C LEU A 142 4.83 -13.45 10.18
N ASP A 143 5.82 -14.29 10.43
CA ASP A 143 5.78 -15.70 10.06
C ASP A 143 5.18 -16.48 11.24
N GLN A 144 4.39 -17.51 10.94
CA GLN A 144 4.16 -18.59 11.91
C GLN A 144 4.92 -19.82 11.46
N ASN A 145 6.23 -19.82 11.65
CA ASN A 145 7.06 -21.03 11.69
C ASN A 145 7.97 -21.09 12.92
N ALA A 146 7.76 -20.25 13.94
CA ALA A 146 8.46 -20.39 15.23
C ALA A 146 7.69 -21.37 16.15
N GLY A 147 7.70 -22.65 15.78
CA GLY A 147 7.26 -23.78 16.61
C GLY A 147 8.29 -24.90 16.55
#